data_AF-M6YEU8-F1
#
_entry.id   AF-M6YEU8-F1
#
_cell.length_a   1.000
_cell.length_b   1.000
_cell.length_c   1.000
_cell.angle_alpha   90.00
_cell.angle_beta   90.00
_cell.angle_gamma   90.00
#
_symmetry.space_group_name_H-M   'P 1'
#
loop_
_entity.id
_entity.type
_entity.pdbx_description
1 polymer ?
#
loop_
_entity_poly.entity_id
_entity_poly.type
_entity_poly.pdbx_seq_one_letter_code
_entity_poly.pdbx_strand_id
1 'polypeptide(L)' 'MIKKVEIPLDEVKRVFKFLENVHNCMHQPLFYQNSEFVEKFVKENYIEAKELYYHVIWNWLPKEIQNEIEES' A
#
# COMPACT_ATOMS: atom_id res chain seq x y z
N MET A 1 -22.77 -6.45 -12.61
CA MET A 1 -21.73 -7.48 -12.86
C MET A 1 -20.56 -7.20 -11.96
N ILE A 2 -20.00 -8.20 -11.29
CA ILE A 2 -18.76 -8.06 -10.53
C ILE A 2 -17.62 -8.06 -11.55
N LYS A 3 -16.89 -6.95 -11.68
CA LYS A 3 -15.64 -6.90 -12.45
C LYS A 3 -14.54 -7.57 -11.62
N LYS A 4 -13.67 -8.36 -12.27
CA LYS A 4 -12.54 -9.03 -11.63
C LYS A 4 -11.25 -8.60 -12.33
N VAL A 5 -10.15 -8.56 -11.58
CA VAL A 5 -8.80 -8.35 -12.07
C VAL A 5 -7.98 -9.58 -11.70
N GLU A 6 -7.22 -10.11 -12.65
CA GLU A 6 -6.23 -11.15 -12.39
C GLU A 6 -4.92 -10.49 -11.96
N ILE A 7 -4.39 -10.89 -10.81
CA ILE A 7 -3.20 -10.28 -10.21
C ILE A 7 -2.18 -11.36 -9.82
N PRO A 8 -0.87 -11.11 -9.99
CA PRO A 8 0.18 -12.02 -9.54
C PRO A 8 0.13 -12.26 -8.02
N LEU A 9 0.23 -13.53 -7.62
CA LEU A 9 0.11 -13.94 -6.22
C LEU A 9 1.26 -13.39 -5.34
N ASP A 10 2.45 -13.27 -5.89
CA ASP A 10 3.63 -12.72 -5.22
C ASP A 10 3.45 -11.22 -4.90
N GLU A 11 2.87 -10.46 -5.81
CA GLU A 11 2.54 -9.06 -5.59
C GLU A 11 1.45 -8.89 -4.51
N VAL A 12 0.42 -9.76 -4.51
CA VAL A 12 -0.58 -9.80 -3.43
C VAL A 12 0.06 -10.06 -2.08
N LYS A 13 1.00 -11.01 -2.01
CA LYS A 13 1.72 -11.32 -0.77
C LYS A 13 2.57 -10.13 -0.29
N ARG A 14 3.22 -9.39 -1.20
CA ARG A 14 3.96 -8.17 -0.85
C ARG A 14 3.04 -7.10 -0.28
N VAL A 15 1.93 -6.81 -0.95
CA VAL A 15 0.93 -5.84 -0.46
C VAL A 15 0.39 -6.26 0.90
N PHE A 16 0.03 -7.54 1.09
CA PHE A 16 -0.45 -8.03 2.38
C PHE A 16 0.57 -7.84 3.50
N LYS A 17 1.84 -8.19 3.28
CA LYS A 17 2.90 -8.01 4.27
C LYS A 17 3.13 -6.54 4.61
N PHE A 18 3.06 -5.65 3.63
CA PHE A 18 3.14 -4.21 3.87
C PHE A 18 1.96 -3.72 4.73
N LEU A 19 0.73 -4.17 4.43
CA LEU A 19 -0.44 -3.83 5.23
C LEU A 19 -0.37 -4.37 6.66
N GLU A 20 0.20 -5.57 6.85
CA GLU A 20 0.47 -6.12 8.19
C GLU A 20 1.44 -5.22 8.98
N ASN A 21 2.50 -4.71 8.33
CA ASN A 21 3.42 -3.75 8.97
C ASN A 21 2.72 -2.44 9.35
N VAL A 22 1.91 -1.89 8.45
CA VAL A 22 1.10 -0.68 8.73
C VAL A 22 0.14 -0.94 9.87
N HIS A 23 -0.56 -2.08 9.86
CA HIS A 23 -1.48 -2.47 10.93
C HIS A 23 -0.76 -2.54 12.27
N ASN A 24 0.41 -3.19 12.34
CA ASN A 24 1.21 -3.30 13.56
C ASN A 24 1.63 -1.92 14.10
N CYS A 25 1.99 -0.98 13.22
CA CYS A 25 2.30 0.41 13.58
C CYS A 25 1.08 1.13 14.18
N MET A 26 -0.11 0.88 13.63
CA MET A 26 -1.36 1.52 14.07
C MET A 26 -2.03 0.82 15.26
N HIS A 27 -1.70 -0.45 15.53
CA HIS A 27 -2.42 -1.30 16.48
C HIS A 27 -2.35 -0.80 17.92
N GLN A 28 -1.23 -0.18 18.33
CA GLN A 28 -1.09 0.38 19.67
C GLN A 28 -0.93 1.91 19.62
N PRO A 29 -1.77 2.68 20.34
CA PRO A 29 -1.68 4.14 20.40
C PRO A 29 -0.30 4.69 20.70
N LEU A 30 0.46 3.99 21.56
CA LEU A 30 1.82 4.39 21.94
C LEU A 30 2.79 4.43 20.75
N PHE A 31 2.55 3.65 19.69
CA PHE A 31 3.43 3.60 18.52
C PHE A 31 3.19 4.78 17.58
N TYR A 32 1.95 5.02 17.16
CA TYR A 32 1.67 6.12 16.25
C TYR A 32 1.64 7.51 16.93
N GLN A 33 1.54 7.57 18.26
CA GLN A 33 1.69 8.82 19.01
C GLN A 33 3.16 9.18 19.28
N ASN A 34 4.09 8.23 19.12
CA ASN A 34 5.51 8.49 19.25
C ASN A 34 6.09 8.92 17.89
N SER A 35 6.46 10.20 17.78
CA SER A 35 6.97 10.78 16.54
C SER A 35 8.25 10.12 16.03
N GLU A 36 9.15 9.70 16.94
CA GLU A 36 10.40 9.02 16.55
C GLU A 36 10.11 7.65 15.96
N PHE A 37 9.17 6.91 16.55
CA PHE A 37 8.73 5.63 16.03
C PHE A 37 8.06 5.77 14.66
N VAL A 38 7.18 6.76 14.50
CA VAL A 38 6.53 7.06 13.21
C VAL A 38 7.56 7.47 12.16
N GLU A 39 8.50 8.34 12.49
CA GLU A 39 9.54 8.78 11.55
C GLU A 39 10.41 7.61 11.10
N LYS A 40 10.80 6.73 12.03
CA LYS A 40 11.52 5.50 11.71
C LYS A 40 10.71 4.59 10.79
N PHE A 41 9.44 4.35 11.12
CA PHE A 41 8.54 3.53 10.30
C PHE A 41 8.43 4.09 8.87
N VAL A 42 8.22 5.40 8.73
CA VAL A 42 8.13 6.06 7.42
C VAL A 42 9.43 5.91 6.64
N LYS A 43 10.59 6.17 7.25
CA LYS A 43 11.90 6.03 6.59
C LYS A 43 12.16 4.60 6.09
N GLU A 44 11.80 3.61 6.89
CA GLU A 44 12.02 2.19 6.56
C GLU A 44 11.03 1.67 5.49
N ASN A 45 9.82 2.22 5.43
CA ASN A 45 8.74 1.66 4.60
C ASN A 45 8.37 2.53 3.38
N TYR A 46 8.83 3.78 3.28
CA TYR A 46 8.42 4.69 2.20
C TYR A 46 8.79 4.17 0.80
N ILE A 47 9.97 3.54 0.65
CA ILE A 47 10.38 2.96 -0.64
C ILE A 47 9.40 1.86 -1.06
N GLU A 48 9.09 0.91 -0.17
CA GLU A 48 8.12 -0.15 -0.49
C GLU A 48 6.72 0.41 -0.72
N ALA A 49 6.29 1.40 0.07
CA ALA A 49 4.99 2.06 -0.12
C ALA A 49 4.88 2.69 -1.52
N LYS A 50 5.94 3.38 -1.96
CA LYS A 50 6.02 4.01 -3.28
C LYS A 50 5.99 2.96 -4.40
N GLU A 51 6.78 1.90 -4.29
CA GLU A 51 6.81 0.80 -5.27
C GLU A 51 5.45 0.10 -5.38
N LEU A 52 4.84 -0.22 -4.24
CA LEU A 52 3.51 -0.83 -4.21
C LEU A 52 2.45 0.07 -4.83
N TYR A 53 2.51 1.39 -4.59
CA TYR A 53 1.58 2.35 -5.16
C TYR A 53 1.73 2.47 -6.68
N TYR A 54 2.90 2.88 -7.16
CA TYR A 54 3.10 3.24 -8.58
C TYR A 54 3.31 2.05 -9.51
N HIS A 55 3.83 0.94 -9.01
CA HIS A 55 4.31 -0.15 -9.87
C HIS A 55 3.59 -1.48 -9.65
N VAL A 56 2.89 -1.65 -8.53
CA VAL A 56 2.10 -2.87 -8.27
C VAL A 56 0.62 -2.57 -8.40
N ILE A 57 0.05 -1.82 -7.44
CA ILE A 57 -1.39 -1.57 -7.37
C ILE A 57 -1.86 -0.78 -8.59
N TRP A 58 -1.12 0.26 -9.01
CA TRP A 58 -1.46 1.01 -10.21
C TRP A 58 -1.54 0.13 -11.47
N ASN A 59 -0.67 -0.87 -11.58
CA ASN A 59 -0.65 -1.78 -12.72
C ASN A 59 -1.73 -2.86 -12.67
N TRP A 60 -2.34 -3.10 -11.51
CA TRP A 60 -3.53 -3.94 -11.40
C TRP A 60 -4.79 -3.23 -11.93
N LEU A 61 -4.82 -1.91 -11.92
CA LEU A 61 -6.01 -1.15 -12.30
C LEU A 61 -6.20 -1.15 -13.83
N PRO A 62 -7.40 -1.48 -14.34
CA PRO A 62 -7.75 -1.26 -15.74
C PRO A 62 -7.56 0.21 -16.14
N LYS A 63 -7.25 0.49 -17.41
CA LYS A 63 -6.97 1.87 -17.85
C LYS A 63 -8.14 2.82 -17.66
N GLU A 64 -9.37 2.34 -17.74
CA GLU A 64 -10.54 3.16 -17.48
C GLU A 64 -10.53 3.68 -16.04
N ILE A 65 -10.15 2.82 -15.08
CA ILE A 65 -10.08 3.18 -13.66
C ILE A 65 -8.88 4.08 -13.36
N GLN A 66 -7.75 3.87 -14.05
CA GLN A 66 -6.59 4.75 -13.93
C GLN A 66 -6.94 6.19 -14.36
N ASN A 67 -7.61 6.34 -15.49
CA ASN A 67 -8.04 7.64 -15.99
C ASN A 67 -9.04 8.31 -15.02
N GLU A 68 -9.99 7.55 -14.46
CA GLU A 68 -10.92 8.06 -13.43
C GLU A 68 -10.20 8.62 -12.20
N ILE A 69 -9.10 7.99 -11.78
CA ILE A 69 -8.30 8.44 -10.63
C ILE A 69 -7.45 9.68 -10.97
N GLU A 70 -6.86 9.76 -12.17
CA GLU A 70 -6.06 10.92 -12.60
C GLU A 70 -6.90 12.18 -12.85
N GLU A 71 -8.18 12.01 -13.19
CA GLU A 71 -9.14 13.10 -13.43
C GLU A 71 -9.87 13.57 -12.15
N SER A 72 -9.66 12.89 -11.01
CA SER A 72 -10.28 13.20 -9.71
C SER A 72 -9.47 14.21 -8.90
#